data_AF-A0A841JP85-F1
#
_entry.id   AF-A0A841JP85-F1
#
_cell.length_a   1.000
_cell.length_b   1.000
_cell.length_c   1.000
_cell.angle_alpha   90.00
_cell.angle_beta   90.00
_cell.angle_gamma   90.00
#
_symmetry.space_group_name_H-M   'P 1'
#
loop_
_entity.id
_entity.type
_entity.pdbx_description
1 polymer ?
#
loop_
_entity_poly.entity_id
_entity_poly.type
_entity_poly.pdbx_seq_one_letter_code
_entity_poly.pdbx_strand_id
1 'polypeptide(L)'
;MYFLQLPDYNPLTGVNTNKHGKFPFLSSLSGLFEPAASTFEYQRSFPFERIETDEQQVFYVSEPNLAKVFKNKVAEHNEILLETTRPITEEYTKELMQLFYKGYLLGLDGFNTEIGPAFPSLGLSHQKEMLEQFMEYCQRDLYFEGFAIPQLLHNLGYIQACLVRAFKEYKNLSLLTTKAEPVQIPKTLPENTSVQAPITTDTKSALSKIPLKYPVGDIISVWLVLLDMPKCKSLSLTQEFQTESDVAELLGSMFTDISGEPGKLPNSTHRFYELPLDYQPILYLLMHATYKLNYTYTRLPLEEYSKCLKATFSVYDAIELNYMPGNFTKKQPVAIAAIKELENSPYAKNTLQILSKIPNYRITV
;
A
#
# COMPACT_ATOMS: atom_id res chain seq x y z
N MET A 1 9.41 17.95 17.82
CA MET A 1 8.21 17.51 18.56
C MET A 1 7.06 17.52 17.58
N TYR A 2 6.28 16.44 17.55
CA TYR A 2 5.23 16.22 16.56
C TYR A 2 3.86 16.56 17.15
N PHE A 3 2.86 16.73 16.27
CA PHE A 3 1.43 16.87 16.56
C PHE A 3 1.03 18.12 17.38
N LEU A 4 1.86 19.17 17.36
CA LEU A 4 1.62 20.41 18.13
C LEU A 4 0.33 21.15 17.74
N GLN A 5 -0.16 20.91 16.52
CA GLN A 5 -1.41 21.44 16.00
C GLN A 5 -2.65 20.64 16.44
N LEU A 6 -2.48 19.44 17.00
CA LEU A 6 -3.62 18.64 17.42
C LEU A 6 -4.31 19.27 18.63
N PRO A 7 -5.65 19.39 18.63
CA PRO A 7 -6.38 20.00 19.73
C PRO A 7 -6.22 19.17 21.00
N ASP A 8 -6.05 19.82 22.14
CA ASP A 8 -5.89 19.19 23.46
C ASP A 8 -4.71 18.18 23.54
N TYR A 9 -3.76 18.22 22.61
CA TYR A 9 -2.58 17.36 22.60
C TYR A 9 -1.38 18.07 23.24
N ASN A 10 -0.67 17.35 24.10
CA ASN A 10 0.56 17.78 24.74
C ASN A 10 1.68 16.78 24.40
N PRO A 11 2.82 17.21 23.86
CA PRO A 11 3.95 16.33 23.50
C PRO A 11 4.53 15.46 24.63
N LEU A 12 4.34 15.88 25.88
CA LEU A 12 4.85 15.20 27.07
C LEU A 12 3.82 14.26 27.70
N THR A 13 2.54 14.61 27.61
CA THR A 13 1.46 13.89 28.31
C THR A 13 0.43 13.28 27.37
N GLY A 14 0.61 13.37 26.06
CA GLY A 14 -0.35 12.94 25.05
C GLY A 14 -1.60 13.81 25.00
N VAL A 15 -2.70 13.24 24.52
CA VAL A 15 -4.00 13.93 24.50
C VAL A 15 -4.56 14.01 25.92
N ASN A 16 -5.02 15.19 26.32
CA ASN A 16 -5.63 15.40 27.63
C ASN A 16 -6.97 14.65 27.75
N THR A 17 -6.99 13.58 28.55
CA THR A 17 -8.19 12.80 28.87
C THR A 17 -8.91 13.26 30.14
N ASN A 18 -8.41 14.31 30.80
CA ASN A 18 -8.99 14.89 32.00
C ASN A 18 -10.22 15.76 31.67
N LYS A 19 -11.29 15.09 31.21
CA LYS A 19 -12.64 15.66 30.99
C LYS A 19 -13.66 14.93 31.87
N HIS A 20 -13.36 14.84 33.17
CA HIS A 20 -14.14 14.08 34.15
C HIS A 20 -15.65 14.26 34.00
N GLY A 21 -16.37 13.13 33.83
CA GLY A 21 -17.83 13.05 33.79
C GLY A 21 -18.50 13.61 32.53
N LYS A 22 -17.74 14.09 31.54
CA LYS A 22 -18.33 14.67 30.30
C LYS A 22 -18.52 13.67 29.17
N PHE A 23 -17.73 12.61 29.13
CA PHE A 23 -17.72 11.64 28.04
C PHE A 23 -17.73 10.21 28.58
N PRO A 24 -18.33 9.25 27.85
CA PRO A 24 -18.44 7.89 28.36
C PRO A 24 -17.09 7.19 28.46
N PHE A 25 -17.01 6.25 29.40
CA PHE A 25 -15.89 5.33 29.53
C PHE A 25 -16.23 3.95 28.96
N LEU A 26 -15.30 3.39 28.19
CA LEU A 26 -15.39 2.06 27.60
C LEU A 26 -14.46 1.08 28.30
N SER A 27 -14.93 -0.14 28.43
CA SER A 27 -14.17 -1.27 28.96
C SER A 27 -14.50 -2.53 28.18
N SER A 28 -13.72 -3.59 28.39
CA SER A 28 -14.04 -4.91 27.86
C SER A 28 -14.62 -5.81 28.95
N LEU A 29 -15.31 -6.90 28.57
CA LEU A 29 -15.68 -7.97 29.50
C LEU A 29 -14.46 -8.58 30.23
N SER A 30 -13.28 -8.53 29.61
CA SER A 30 -12.02 -8.96 30.21
C SER A 30 -11.40 -7.93 31.18
N GLY A 31 -12.01 -6.77 31.36
CA GLY A 31 -11.54 -5.69 32.23
C GLY A 31 -11.23 -4.39 31.49
N LEU A 32 -10.46 -3.53 32.14
CA LEU A 32 -10.02 -2.24 31.61
C LEU A 32 -9.07 -2.42 30.41
N PHE A 33 -8.99 -1.40 29.57
CA PHE A 33 -8.08 -1.39 28.44
C PHE A 33 -6.65 -1.10 28.90
N GLU A 34 -5.83 -2.14 28.97
CA GLU A 34 -4.43 -2.01 29.32
C GLU A 34 -3.56 -1.68 28.10
N PRO A 35 -2.43 -0.99 28.27
CA PRO A 35 -1.44 -0.81 27.21
C PRO A 35 -0.92 -2.17 26.73
N ALA A 36 -0.79 -2.34 25.42
CA ALA A 36 -0.20 -3.56 24.87
C ALA A 36 1.29 -3.64 25.26
N ALA A 37 1.73 -4.79 25.79
CA ALA A 37 3.14 -5.02 26.14
C ALA A 37 4.06 -5.16 24.91
N SER A 38 3.51 -5.18 23.70
CA SER A 38 4.26 -5.44 22.47
C SER A 38 4.95 -4.19 21.94
N THR A 39 6.27 -4.24 21.82
CA THR A 39 7.04 -3.37 20.92
C THR A 39 6.58 -3.60 19.48
N PHE A 40 6.31 -2.52 18.76
CA PHE A 40 5.88 -2.60 17.37
C PHE A 40 6.97 -3.23 16.50
N GLU A 41 6.62 -4.33 15.85
CA GLU A 41 7.59 -5.10 15.05
C GLU A 41 7.77 -4.47 13.67
N TYR A 42 8.75 -3.57 13.54
CA TYR A 42 9.14 -2.97 12.27
C TYR A 42 9.49 -3.99 11.18
N GLN A 43 9.86 -5.21 11.56
CA GLN A 43 10.26 -6.27 10.63
C GLN A 43 9.08 -6.94 9.91
N ARG A 44 7.84 -6.84 10.42
CA ARG A 44 6.67 -7.39 9.72
C ARG A 44 6.44 -6.69 8.38
N SER A 45 5.76 -7.37 7.45
CA SER A 45 5.45 -6.81 6.13
C SER A 45 4.45 -5.64 6.21
N PHE A 46 3.41 -5.76 7.04
CA PHE A 46 2.46 -4.69 7.34
C PHE A 46 1.72 -4.99 8.67
N PRO A 47 2.08 -4.33 9.79
CA PRO A 47 1.59 -4.66 11.13
C PRO A 47 0.26 -3.96 11.50
N PHE A 48 -0.53 -3.53 10.51
CA PHE A 48 -1.79 -2.85 10.76
C PHE A 48 -2.97 -3.70 10.34
N GLU A 49 -4.00 -3.66 11.16
CA GLU A 49 -5.26 -4.34 10.92
C GLU A 49 -6.17 -3.47 10.06
N ARG A 50 -6.75 -4.05 9.01
CA ARG A 50 -7.71 -3.36 8.14
C ARG A 50 -9.09 -3.36 8.80
N ILE A 51 -9.65 -2.16 8.94
CA ILE A 51 -11.03 -1.93 9.35
C ILE A 51 -11.81 -1.42 8.15
N GLU A 52 -13.01 -1.96 7.94
CA GLU A 52 -13.92 -1.58 6.86
C GLU A 52 -15.29 -1.29 7.48
N THR A 53 -15.85 -0.13 7.15
CA THR A 53 -17.20 0.27 7.59
C THR A 53 -18.25 -0.21 6.59
N ASP A 54 -19.51 -0.24 7.02
CA ASP A 54 -20.66 -0.52 6.14
C ASP A 54 -20.78 0.49 4.97
N GLU A 55 -20.20 1.69 5.15
CA GLU A 55 -20.12 2.75 4.14
C GLU A 55 -18.91 2.58 3.19
N GLN A 56 -18.26 1.42 3.19
CA GLN A 56 -17.06 1.10 2.39
C GLN A 56 -15.85 2.00 2.70
N GLN A 57 -15.83 2.66 3.85
CA GLN A 57 -14.64 3.40 4.29
C GLN A 57 -13.63 2.41 4.84
N VAL A 58 -12.35 2.61 4.50
CA VAL A 58 -11.27 1.71 4.89
C VAL A 58 -10.19 2.50 5.60
N PHE A 59 -9.78 2.01 6.77
CA PHE A 59 -8.64 2.54 7.52
C PHE A 59 -7.87 1.42 8.21
N TYR A 60 -6.68 1.73 8.72
CA TYR A 60 -5.78 0.76 9.31
C TYR A 60 -5.49 1.12 10.76
N VAL A 61 -5.49 0.13 11.65
CA VAL A 61 -5.31 0.31 13.09
C VAL A 61 -4.22 -0.63 13.59
N SER A 62 -3.31 -0.12 14.42
CA SER A 62 -2.31 -0.94 15.13
C SER A 62 -2.61 -1.06 16.63
N GLU A 63 -3.39 -0.14 17.20
CA GLU A 63 -3.73 -0.16 18.62
C GLU A 63 -4.84 -1.20 18.89
N PRO A 64 -4.58 -2.22 19.74
CA PRO A 64 -5.47 -3.37 19.87
C PRO A 64 -6.80 -3.05 20.58
N ASN A 65 -6.85 -2.06 21.46
CA ASN A 65 -8.10 -1.72 22.16
C ASN A 65 -9.10 -1.05 21.20
N LEU A 66 -8.63 -0.15 20.34
CA LEU A 66 -9.39 0.42 19.24
C LEU A 66 -9.83 -0.64 18.23
N ALA A 67 -8.94 -1.57 17.88
CA ALA A 67 -9.28 -2.69 16.99
C ALA A 67 -10.44 -3.54 17.59
N LYS A 68 -10.40 -3.85 18.88
CA LYS A 68 -11.49 -4.53 19.60
C LYS A 68 -12.79 -3.72 19.56
N VAL A 69 -12.72 -2.41 19.81
CA VAL A 69 -13.90 -1.54 19.77
C VAL A 69 -14.53 -1.51 18.37
N PHE A 70 -13.73 -1.32 17.33
CA PHE A 70 -14.22 -1.18 15.95
C PHE A 70 -14.72 -2.49 15.34
N LYS A 71 -14.24 -3.63 15.83
CA LYS A 71 -14.72 -4.96 15.42
C LYS A 71 -15.87 -5.48 16.27
N ASN A 72 -16.27 -4.75 17.31
CA ASN A 72 -17.36 -5.17 18.19
C ASN A 72 -18.68 -5.24 17.40
N LYS A 73 -19.28 -6.43 17.36
CA LYS A 73 -20.54 -6.69 16.68
C LYS A 73 -21.56 -7.22 17.67
N VAL A 74 -22.66 -6.50 17.84
CA VAL A 74 -23.66 -6.81 18.87
C VAL A 74 -24.28 -8.20 18.66
N ALA A 75 -24.51 -8.58 17.40
CA ALA A 75 -25.11 -9.86 17.03
C ALA A 75 -24.16 -11.07 17.10
N GLU A 76 -22.84 -10.84 17.09
CA GLU A 76 -21.84 -11.91 17.03
C GLU A 76 -21.15 -12.08 18.39
N HIS A 77 -20.43 -11.06 18.86
CA HIS A 77 -19.69 -11.04 20.13
C HIS A 77 -19.65 -9.59 20.65
N ASN A 78 -20.51 -9.25 21.62
CA ASN A 78 -20.51 -7.92 22.25
C ASN A 78 -19.66 -7.92 23.52
N GLU A 79 -18.37 -7.63 23.37
CA GLU A 79 -17.41 -7.68 24.46
C GLU A 79 -17.13 -6.30 25.07
N ILE A 80 -17.69 -5.24 24.51
CA ILE A 80 -17.39 -3.86 24.90
C ILE A 80 -18.54 -3.26 25.69
N LEU A 81 -18.21 -2.75 26.88
CA LEU A 81 -19.14 -2.18 27.85
C LEU A 81 -18.96 -0.68 27.98
N LEU A 82 -20.07 0.04 27.94
CA LEU A 82 -20.20 1.43 28.37
C LEU A 82 -20.32 1.49 29.90
N GLU A 83 -19.54 2.36 30.53
CA GLU A 83 -19.53 2.58 31.98
C GLU A 83 -19.44 1.25 32.77
N THR A 84 -18.69 0.28 32.25
CA THR A 84 -18.49 -1.06 32.84
C THR A 84 -19.76 -1.89 33.08
N THR A 85 -20.93 -1.46 32.58
CA THR A 85 -22.23 -2.00 33.02
C THR A 85 -23.10 -2.49 31.87
N ARG A 86 -23.13 -1.79 30.74
CA ARG A 86 -24.02 -2.11 29.63
C ARG A 86 -23.23 -2.26 28.32
N PRO A 87 -23.56 -3.23 27.46
CA PRO A 87 -22.90 -3.33 26.17
C PRO A 87 -23.15 -2.10 25.30
N ILE A 88 -22.16 -1.71 24.49
CA ILE A 88 -22.35 -0.62 23.50
C ILE A 88 -23.24 -1.09 22.34
N THR A 89 -23.94 -0.15 21.71
CA THR A 89 -24.74 -0.41 20.50
C THR A 89 -23.86 -0.31 19.25
N GLU A 90 -24.32 -0.88 18.13
CA GLU A 90 -23.61 -0.78 16.85
C GLU A 90 -23.56 0.67 16.34
N GLU A 91 -24.62 1.44 16.56
CA GLU A 91 -24.65 2.87 16.23
C GLU A 91 -23.57 3.64 16.97
N TYR A 92 -23.34 3.31 18.24
CA TYR A 92 -22.30 3.96 19.03
C TYR A 92 -20.90 3.56 18.53
N THR A 93 -20.66 2.28 18.23
CA THR A 93 -19.40 1.85 17.59
C THR A 93 -19.15 2.62 16.29
N LYS A 94 -20.18 2.80 15.45
CA LYS A 94 -20.10 3.56 14.20
C LYS A 94 -19.75 5.03 14.45
N GLU A 95 -20.33 5.67 15.45
CA GLU A 95 -19.99 7.05 15.82
C GLU A 95 -18.50 7.19 16.18
N LEU A 96 -17.97 6.28 17.00
CA LEU A 96 -16.56 6.27 17.39
C LEU A 96 -15.64 6.04 16.19
N MET A 97 -16.00 5.12 15.30
CA MET A 97 -15.28 4.88 14.04
C MET A 97 -15.27 6.13 13.16
N GLN A 98 -16.38 6.87 13.06
CA GLN A 98 -16.45 8.09 12.26
C GLN A 98 -15.56 9.21 12.82
N LEU A 99 -15.51 9.35 14.15
CA LEU A 99 -14.61 10.32 14.80
C LEU A 99 -13.15 10.00 14.53
N PHE A 100 -12.79 8.72 14.67
CA PHE A 100 -11.45 8.22 14.34
C PHE A 100 -11.12 8.43 12.86
N TYR A 101 -12.03 8.04 11.97
CA TYR A 101 -11.83 8.11 10.52
C TYR A 101 -11.63 9.54 10.02
N LYS A 102 -12.37 10.52 10.57
CA LYS A 102 -12.15 11.95 10.26
C LYS A 102 -10.73 12.39 10.58
N GLY A 103 -10.21 12.00 11.75
CA GLY A 103 -8.83 12.26 12.12
C GLY A 103 -7.83 11.53 11.24
N TYR A 104 -8.14 10.27 10.92
CA TYR A 104 -7.32 9.44 10.05
C TYR A 104 -7.12 10.05 8.66
N LEU A 105 -8.19 10.56 8.03
CA LEU A 105 -8.09 11.26 6.75
C LEU A 105 -7.17 12.48 6.84
N LEU A 106 -7.31 13.30 7.88
CA LEU A 106 -6.45 14.46 8.09
C LEU A 106 -4.98 14.07 8.34
N GLY A 107 -4.73 12.95 9.01
CA GLY A 107 -3.37 12.47 9.28
C GLY A 107 -2.66 11.94 8.03
N LEU A 108 -3.40 11.39 7.06
CA LEU A 108 -2.83 10.96 5.77
C LEU A 108 -2.19 12.14 5.03
N ASP A 109 -2.88 13.29 5.01
CA ASP A 109 -2.39 14.53 4.42
C ASP A 109 -1.37 15.23 5.33
N GLY A 110 -1.56 15.13 6.64
CA GLY A 110 -0.75 15.78 7.67
C GLY A 110 0.67 15.23 7.82
N PHE A 111 0.92 13.99 7.42
CA PHE A 111 2.23 13.34 7.58
C PHE A 111 3.43 14.18 7.13
N ASN A 112 3.33 14.84 5.96
CA ASN A 112 4.44 15.64 5.43
C ASN A 112 4.74 16.88 6.29
N THR A 113 3.71 17.44 6.91
CA THR A 113 3.84 18.54 7.87
C THR A 113 4.53 18.06 9.13
N GLU A 114 4.16 16.87 9.61
CA GLU A 114 4.72 16.27 10.83
C GLU A 114 6.19 15.90 10.69
N ILE A 115 6.52 15.11 9.66
CA ILE A 115 7.91 14.67 9.43
C ILE A 115 8.82 15.85 9.07
N GLY A 116 8.23 16.93 8.55
CA GLY A 116 8.90 18.18 8.26
C GLY A 116 9.42 18.28 6.82
N PRO A 117 9.46 19.50 6.25
CA PRO A 117 9.77 19.71 4.83
C PRO A 117 11.21 19.37 4.44
N ALA A 118 12.12 19.31 5.42
CA ALA A 118 13.52 18.94 5.18
C ALA A 118 13.71 17.43 4.95
N PHE A 119 12.75 16.60 5.36
CA PHE A 119 12.87 15.14 5.32
C PHE A 119 13.30 14.57 3.95
N PRO A 120 12.70 14.97 2.81
CA PRO A 120 13.08 14.43 1.50
C PRO A 120 14.51 14.80 1.07
N SER A 121 15.11 15.83 1.69
CA SER A 121 16.47 16.30 1.38
C SER A 121 17.55 15.65 2.22
N LEU A 122 17.18 14.84 3.22
CA LEU A 122 18.12 14.12 4.06
C LEU A 122 18.69 12.89 3.32
N GLY A 123 19.90 12.47 3.71
CA GLY A 123 20.46 11.20 3.22
C GLY A 123 19.65 10.00 3.71
N LEU A 124 19.64 8.90 2.92
CA LEU A 124 18.80 7.71 3.17
C LEU A 124 18.92 7.13 4.59
N SER A 125 20.12 7.12 5.17
CA SER A 125 20.35 6.64 6.54
C SER A 125 19.65 7.52 7.57
N HIS A 126 19.74 8.85 7.42
CA HIS A 126 19.11 9.81 8.31
C HIS A 126 17.59 9.83 8.13
N GLN A 127 17.09 9.64 6.90
CA GLN A 127 15.65 9.49 6.67
C GLN A 127 15.09 8.27 7.40
N LYS A 128 15.78 7.13 7.35
CA LYS A 128 15.38 5.93 8.10
C LYS A 128 15.34 6.16 9.59
N GLU A 129 16.42 6.70 10.16
CA GLU A 129 16.50 6.98 11.59
C GLU A 129 15.40 7.95 12.03
N MET A 130 15.13 8.99 11.25
CA MET A 130 14.06 9.94 11.53
C MET A 130 12.68 9.29 11.49
N LEU A 131 12.44 8.37 10.55
CA LEU A 131 11.18 7.61 10.50
C LEU A 131 11.05 6.63 11.66
N GLU A 132 12.12 5.95 12.07
CA GLU A 132 12.12 5.08 13.25
C GLU A 132 11.72 5.87 14.50
N GLN A 133 12.39 6.99 14.75
CA GLN A 133 12.06 7.90 15.87
C GLN A 133 10.62 8.43 15.78
N PHE A 134 10.16 8.81 14.59
CA PHE A 134 8.80 9.27 14.38
C PHE A 134 7.77 8.17 14.66
N MET A 135 8.01 6.94 14.19
CA MET A 135 7.12 5.80 14.43
C MET A 135 7.06 5.42 15.92
N GLU A 136 8.19 5.43 16.62
CA GLU A 136 8.24 5.25 18.08
C GLU A 136 7.42 6.31 18.80
N TYR A 137 7.54 7.56 18.36
CA TYR A 137 6.79 8.69 18.91
C TYR A 137 5.28 8.51 18.67
N CYS A 138 4.86 8.10 17.47
CA CYS A 138 3.45 7.79 17.19
C CYS A 138 2.93 6.68 18.10
N GLN A 139 3.68 5.60 18.29
CA GLN A 139 3.23 4.46 19.11
C GLN A 139 3.06 4.83 20.57
N ARG A 140 3.98 5.62 21.12
CA ARG A 140 3.88 6.11 22.49
C ARG A 140 2.56 6.83 22.75
N ASP A 141 2.09 7.59 21.77
CA ASP A 141 0.89 8.43 21.89
C ASP A 141 -0.38 7.79 21.30
N LEU A 142 -0.24 6.61 20.68
CA LEU A 142 -1.34 5.76 20.20
C LEU A 142 -1.77 4.77 21.28
N TYR A 143 -2.41 5.29 22.33
CA TYR A 143 -3.01 4.46 23.36
C TYR A 143 -4.45 4.90 23.62
N PHE A 144 -5.36 3.93 23.57
CA PHE A 144 -6.76 4.11 23.91
C PHE A 144 -7.07 3.41 25.24
N GLU A 145 -7.23 4.22 26.29
CA GLU A 145 -7.49 3.75 27.65
C GLU A 145 -8.99 3.56 27.98
N GLY A 146 -9.87 3.85 27.01
CA GLY A 146 -11.32 3.68 27.15
C GLY A 146 -12.13 4.97 27.17
N PHE A 147 -11.53 6.14 27.33
CA PHE A 147 -12.29 7.41 27.27
C PHE A 147 -12.79 7.69 25.85
N ALA A 148 -14.10 7.61 25.64
CA ALA A 148 -14.74 7.92 24.35
C ALA A 148 -14.88 9.44 24.11
N ILE A 149 -13.77 10.17 24.24
CA ILE A 149 -13.72 11.62 24.01
C ILE A 149 -13.58 11.86 22.50
N PRO A 150 -14.45 12.68 21.86
CA PRO A 150 -14.40 12.90 20.42
C PRO A 150 -13.05 13.39 19.90
N GLN A 151 -12.44 14.37 20.59
CA GLN A 151 -11.11 14.87 20.23
C GLN A 151 -10.02 13.81 20.40
N LEU A 152 -10.12 12.93 21.39
CA LEU A 152 -9.16 11.84 21.57
C LEU A 152 -9.21 10.88 20.39
N LEU A 153 -10.40 10.39 20.02
CA LEU A 153 -10.54 9.48 18.90
C LEU A 153 -10.09 10.09 17.59
N HIS A 154 -10.42 11.37 17.37
CA HIS A 154 -9.92 12.12 16.23
C HIS A 154 -8.39 12.17 16.21
N ASN A 155 -7.76 12.55 17.32
CA ASN A 155 -6.29 12.64 17.39
C ASN A 155 -5.62 11.27 17.22
N LEU A 156 -6.16 10.22 17.84
CA LEU A 156 -5.68 8.85 17.65
C LEU A 156 -5.79 8.43 16.18
N GLY A 157 -6.87 8.79 15.49
CA GLY A 157 -7.01 8.60 14.05
C GLY A 157 -5.89 9.28 13.27
N TYR A 158 -5.63 10.55 13.57
CA TYR A 158 -4.58 11.33 12.93
C TYR A 158 -3.19 10.72 13.12
N ILE A 159 -2.84 10.38 14.38
CA ILE A 159 -1.53 9.78 14.71
C ILE A 159 -1.41 8.40 14.06
N GLN A 160 -2.49 7.61 14.02
CA GLN A 160 -2.51 6.30 13.38
C GLN A 160 -2.23 6.40 11.88
N ALA A 161 -2.85 7.36 11.19
CA ALA A 161 -2.59 7.60 9.78
C ALA A 161 -1.15 8.04 9.51
N CYS A 162 -0.60 8.91 10.37
CA CYS A 162 0.81 9.31 10.31
C CYS A 162 1.75 8.11 10.51
N LEU A 163 1.44 7.22 11.45
CA LEU A 163 2.20 5.99 11.67
C LEU A 163 2.16 5.06 10.46
N VAL A 164 0.99 4.88 9.83
CA VAL A 164 0.85 4.07 8.61
C VAL A 164 1.69 4.66 7.47
N ARG A 165 1.67 5.98 7.28
CA ARG A 165 2.49 6.68 6.28
C ARG A 165 3.98 6.52 6.56
N ALA A 166 4.41 6.74 7.79
CA ALA A 166 5.80 6.59 8.20
C ALA A 166 6.33 5.17 7.99
N PHE A 167 5.53 4.17 8.36
CA PHE A 167 5.89 2.77 8.16
C PHE A 167 6.04 2.42 6.68
N LYS A 168 5.10 2.88 5.84
CA LYS A 168 5.19 2.71 4.38
C LYS A 168 6.48 3.32 3.85
N GLU A 169 6.79 4.55 4.24
CA GLU A 169 8.00 5.24 3.81
C GLU A 169 9.27 4.54 4.27
N TYR A 170 9.28 4.06 5.52
CA TYR A 170 10.42 3.32 6.07
C TYR A 170 10.68 2.02 5.32
N LYS A 171 9.62 1.30 4.93
CA LYS A 171 9.72 0.10 4.10
C LYS A 171 10.24 0.43 2.70
N ASN A 172 9.79 1.53 2.10
CA ASN A 172 10.31 2.01 0.81
C ASN A 172 11.82 2.29 0.89
N LEU A 173 12.27 3.05 1.90
CA LEU A 173 13.69 3.33 2.10
C LEU A 173 14.51 2.08 2.40
N SER A 174 13.93 1.12 3.13
CA SER A 174 14.59 -0.15 3.44
C SER A 174 14.90 -0.99 2.20
N LEU A 175 14.01 -0.95 1.20
CA LEU A 175 14.25 -1.55 -0.10
C LEU A 175 15.37 -0.83 -0.87
N LEU A 176 15.49 0.49 -0.74
CA LEU A 176 16.53 1.30 -1.40
C LEU A 176 17.93 1.04 -0.82
N THR A 177 18.08 0.97 0.51
CA THR A 177 19.40 0.77 1.14
C THR A 177 19.96 -0.64 0.95
N THR A 178 19.10 -1.63 0.65
CA THR A 178 19.56 -2.99 0.33
C THR A 178 20.23 -3.07 -1.06
N LYS A 179 20.19 -1.98 -1.84
CA LYS A 179 20.81 -1.86 -3.18
C LYS A 179 22.10 -1.04 -3.21
N ALA A 180 22.47 -0.36 -2.11
CA ALA A 180 23.73 0.39 -1.97
C ALA A 180 24.43 -0.11 -0.71
N GLU A 181 25.43 -1.00 -0.76
CA GLU A 181 26.81 -0.74 -1.19
C GLU A 181 27.63 -2.07 -1.15
N PRO A 182 28.85 -2.20 -1.76
CA PRO A 182 29.98 -1.32 -1.46
C PRO A 182 30.59 -0.61 -2.66
N VAL A 183 30.91 0.67 -2.40
CA VAL A 183 31.79 1.52 -3.19
C VAL A 183 33.15 0.83 -3.33
N GLN A 184 33.50 0.50 -4.57
CA GLN A 184 34.90 0.22 -4.92
C GLN A 184 35.65 1.54 -5.06
N ILE A 185 36.59 1.76 -4.15
CA ILE A 185 37.64 2.76 -4.29
C ILE A 185 38.47 2.38 -5.53
N PRO A 186 38.67 3.28 -6.52
CA PRO A 186 39.48 2.96 -7.69
C PRO A 186 40.96 2.96 -7.30
N LYS A 187 41.61 1.79 -7.38
CA LYS A 187 43.07 1.70 -7.45
C LYS A 187 43.46 0.97 -8.74
N THR A 188 43.90 1.78 -9.71
CA THR A 188 44.99 1.54 -10.68
C THR A 188 45.28 0.10 -11.12
N LEU A 189 45.09 -0.14 -12.43
CA LEU A 189 45.78 -1.15 -13.25
C LEU A 189 47.31 -0.85 -13.35
N PRO A 190 48.19 -1.77 -13.84
CA PRO A 190 47.89 -2.95 -14.66
C PRO A 190 48.71 -4.25 -14.38
N GLU A 191 48.33 -5.28 -15.17
CA GLU A 191 49.14 -6.34 -15.77
C GLU A 191 49.24 -7.77 -15.16
N ASN A 192 48.66 -8.67 -15.96
CA ASN A 192 49.20 -9.95 -16.46
C ASN A 192 48.88 -11.30 -15.78
N THR A 193 48.31 -12.15 -16.66
CA THR A 193 48.44 -13.60 -16.82
C THR A 193 47.27 -14.48 -16.34
N SER A 194 46.81 -15.27 -17.30
CA SER A 194 45.79 -16.33 -17.28
C SER A 194 46.09 -17.46 -16.28
N VAL A 195 45.06 -18.16 -15.78
CA VAL A 195 44.52 -19.45 -16.29
C VAL A 195 43.31 -19.89 -15.42
N GLN A 196 42.34 -20.53 -16.09
CA GLN A 196 41.01 -21.05 -15.74
C GLN A 196 40.80 -21.81 -14.42
N ALA A 197 39.62 -21.60 -13.79
CA ALA A 197 38.52 -22.59 -13.66
C ALA A 197 37.25 -21.92 -13.07
N PRO A 198 36.02 -22.37 -13.39
CA PRO A 198 34.84 -21.52 -13.43
C PRO A 198 34.13 -21.42 -12.08
N ILE A 199 33.99 -20.19 -11.58
CA ILE A 199 32.92 -19.87 -10.62
C ILE A 199 31.80 -19.28 -11.46
N THR A 200 30.71 -20.01 -11.55
CA THR A 200 29.44 -19.58 -12.14
C THR A 200 29.02 -18.26 -11.51
N THR A 201 29.38 -17.15 -12.15
CA THR A 201 28.62 -15.92 -12.07
C THR A 201 27.30 -16.18 -12.77
N ASP A 202 26.24 -16.32 -11.98
CA ASP A 202 24.88 -16.20 -12.49
C ASP A 202 24.74 -14.82 -13.15
N THR A 203 24.96 -14.85 -14.46
CA THR A 203 24.50 -13.83 -15.41
C THR A 203 23.07 -13.51 -15.01
N LYS A 204 22.77 -12.26 -14.62
CA LYS A 204 21.39 -11.77 -14.59
C LYS A 204 20.85 -11.95 -16.00
N SER A 205 20.14 -13.06 -16.22
CA SER A 205 19.45 -13.36 -17.46
C SER A 205 18.61 -12.16 -17.82
N ALA A 206 18.77 -11.64 -19.03
CA ALA A 206 17.81 -10.72 -19.60
C ALA A 206 16.41 -11.35 -19.42
N LEU A 207 15.49 -10.61 -18.81
CA LEU A 207 14.13 -11.08 -18.60
C LEU A 207 13.53 -11.44 -19.97
N SER A 208 13.09 -12.69 -20.13
CA SER A 208 12.40 -13.10 -21.36
C SER A 208 11.05 -12.39 -21.40
N LYS A 209 10.85 -11.53 -22.41
CA LYS A 209 9.56 -10.86 -22.64
C LYS A 209 8.47 -11.90 -22.89
N ILE A 210 7.26 -11.62 -22.40
CA ILE A 210 6.11 -12.51 -22.60
C ILE A 210 5.52 -12.25 -24.00
N PRO A 211 5.33 -13.29 -24.83
CA PRO A 211 4.69 -13.13 -26.13
C PRO A 211 3.19 -12.81 -25.97
N LEU A 212 2.73 -11.71 -26.58
CA LEU A 212 1.31 -11.36 -26.68
C LEU A 212 0.75 -11.82 -28.02
N LYS A 213 -0.18 -12.77 -27.98
CA LYS A 213 -0.97 -13.21 -29.14
C LYS A 213 -2.35 -12.56 -29.19
N TYR A 214 -2.87 -12.14 -28.04
CA TYR A 214 -4.09 -11.34 -27.97
C TYR A 214 -3.86 -9.95 -28.57
N PRO A 215 -4.86 -9.32 -29.22
CA PRO A 215 -4.75 -7.97 -29.77
C PRO A 215 -4.15 -6.97 -28.78
N VAL A 216 -3.02 -6.37 -29.16
CA VAL A 216 -2.23 -5.55 -28.24
C VAL A 216 -2.89 -4.20 -27.96
N GLY A 217 -3.75 -3.71 -28.86
CA GLY A 217 -4.53 -2.49 -28.65
C GLY A 217 -5.42 -2.55 -27.40
N ASP A 218 -6.07 -3.68 -27.15
CA ASP A 218 -6.86 -3.91 -25.93
C ASP A 218 -5.96 -3.98 -24.68
N ILE A 219 -4.79 -4.61 -24.79
CA ILE A 219 -3.82 -4.67 -23.69
C ILE A 219 -3.33 -3.26 -23.33
N ILE A 220 -2.93 -2.47 -24.33
CA ILE A 220 -2.53 -1.07 -24.12
C ILE A 220 -3.69 -0.30 -23.48
N SER A 221 -4.91 -0.42 -24.03
CA SER A 221 -6.10 0.28 -23.53
C SER A 221 -6.40 0.00 -22.05
N VAL A 222 -6.20 -1.23 -21.59
CA VAL A 222 -6.35 -1.60 -20.17
C VAL A 222 -5.27 -0.94 -19.30
N TRP A 223 -4.03 -0.89 -19.78
CA TRP A 223 -2.91 -0.34 -19.01
C TRP A 223 -2.86 1.19 -19.01
N LEU A 224 -3.49 1.87 -19.98
CA LEU A 224 -3.57 3.33 -20.03
C LEU A 224 -4.27 3.95 -18.81
N VAL A 225 -5.04 3.16 -18.03
CA VAL A 225 -5.61 3.63 -16.77
C VAL A 225 -4.55 4.15 -15.79
N LEU A 226 -3.30 3.66 -15.89
CA LEU A 226 -2.17 4.12 -15.06
C LEU A 226 -1.94 5.64 -15.14
N LEU A 227 -2.33 6.30 -16.23
CA LEU A 227 -2.24 7.76 -16.39
C LEU A 227 -3.21 8.53 -15.48
N ASP A 228 -4.37 7.93 -15.19
CA ASP A 228 -5.42 8.56 -14.37
C ASP A 228 -5.46 8.03 -12.94
N MET A 229 -4.77 6.92 -12.66
CA MET A 229 -4.69 6.36 -11.31
C MET A 229 -4.24 7.33 -10.21
N PRO A 230 -3.33 8.30 -10.43
CA PRO A 230 -3.00 9.34 -9.44
C PRO A 230 -4.18 10.24 -9.03
N LYS A 231 -5.26 10.26 -9.81
CA LYS A 231 -6.49 11.02 -9.51
C LYS A 231 -7.45 10.22 -8.61
N CYS A 232 -7.17 8.94 -8.39
CA CYS A 232 -7.96 8.07 -7.52
C CYS A 232 -7.75 8.47 -6.05
N LYS A 233 -8.83 8.55 -5.27
CA LYS A 233 -8.74 8.98 -3.87
C LYS A 233 -8.35 7.83 -2.95
N SER A 234 -8.79 6.61 -3.26
CA SER A 234 -8.52 5.43 -2.43
C SER A 234 -7.09 4.90 -2.54
N LEU A 235 -6.39 5.22 -3.64
CA LEU A 235 -4.99 4.85 -3.85
C LEU A 235 -4.19 6.15 -3.99
N SER A 236 -3.47 6.55 -2.94
CA SER A 236 -2.65 7.77 -2.92
C SER A 236 -1.41 7.65 -3.80
N LEU A 237 -1.59 7.60 -5.12
CA LEU A 237 -0.54 7.32 -6.10
C LEU A 237 0.14 8.59 -6.58
N THR A 238 1.48 8.58 -6.63
CA THR A 238 2.29 9.60 -7.29
C THR A 238 2.27 9.37 -8.80
N GLN A 239 2.24 10.44 -9.60
CA GLN A 239 2.19 10.28 -11.06
C GLN A 239 3.54 9.87 -11.67
N GLU A 240 3.74 8.57 -11.90
CA GLU A 240 4.92 8.02 -12.61
C GLU A 240 4.78 8.09 -14.13
N PHE A 241 3.60 7.77 -14.66
CA PHE A 241 3.34 7.73 -16.10
C PHE A 241 2.65 9.02 -16.52
N GLN A 242 3.24 9.72 -17.51
CA GLN A 242 2.78 11.03 -17.97
C GLN A 242 2.07 10.95 -19.32
N THR A 243 2.48 10.01 -20.17
CA THR A 243 2.00 9.87 -21.54
C THR A 243 1.62 8.44 -21.90
N GLU A 244 0.78 8.27 -22.92
CA GLU A 244 0.49 6.94 -23.49
C GLU A 244 1.78 6.24 -23.98
N SER A 245 2.78 7.02 -24.41
CA SER A 245 4.09 6.50 -24.82
C SER A 245 4.81 5.85 -23.64
N ASP A 246 4.75 6.42 -22.44
CA ASP A 246 5.41 5.84 -21.25
C ASP A 246 4.82 4.47 -20.92
N VAL A 247 3.49 4.34 -21.08
CA VAL A 247 2.77 3.07 -20.87
C VAL A 247 3.12 2.07 -21.98
N ALA A 248 3.19 2.51 -23.24
CA ALA A 248 3.60 1.66 -24.35
C ALA A 248 5.06 1.19 -24.20
N GLU A 249 5.96 2.06 -23.73
CA GLU A 249 7.36 1.72 -23.45
C GLU A 249 7.48 0.69 -22.33
N LEU A 250 6.73 0.88 -21.24
CA LEU A 250 6.63 -0.08 -20.15
C LEU A 250 6.16 -1.44 -20.67
N LEU A 251 5.06 -1.48 -21.42
CA LEU A 251 4.55 -2.72 -22.00
C LEU A 251 5.54 -3.36 -22.96
N GLY A 252 6.21 -2.55 -23.79
CA GLY A 252 7.25 -3.00 -24.70
C GLY A 252 8.49 -3.56 -24.01
N SER A 253 8.71 -3.22 -22.73
CA SER A 253 9.78 -3.79 -21.91
C SER A 253 9.44 -5.19 -21.37
N MET A 254 8.15 -5.46 -21.13
CA MET A 254 7.64 -6.71 -20.56
C MET A 254 7.16 -7.72 -21.60
N PHE A 255 6.72 -7.23 -22.76
CA PHE A 255 5.97 -8.02 -23.74
C PHE A 255 6.56 -7.93 -25.14
N THR A 256 6.35 -8.97 -25.94
CA THR A 256 6.64 -8.97 -27.38
C THR A 256 5.34 -9.18 -28.15
N ASP A 257 5.00 -8.24 -29.02
CA ASP A 257 3.83 -8.38 -29.89
C ASP A 257 4.09 -9.43 -30.98
N ILE A 258 3.31 -10.50 -30.95
CA ILE A 258 3.26 -11.53 -31.99
C ILE A 258 1.83 -11.77 -32.48
N SER A 259 0.93 -10.80 -32.25
CA SER A 259 -0.50 -10.89 -32.59
C SER A 259 -0.76 -10.77 -34.10
N GLY A 260 0.15 -10.12 -34.83
CA GLY A 260 0.04 -9.90 -36.28
C GLY A 260 -0.89 -8.75 -36.68
N GLU A 261 -1.43 -8.00 -35.72
CA GLU A 261 -2.33 -6.85 -35.94
C GLU A 261 -1.60 -5.49 -35.90
N PRO A 262 -2.18 -4.41 -36.46
CA PRO A 262 -1.61 -3.07 -36.40
C PRO A 262 -1.71 -2.51 -34.97
N GLY A 263 -0.63 -2.65 -34.19
CA GLY A 263 -0.52 -2.12 -32.83
C GLY A 263 0.81 -2.52 -32.20
N LYS A 264 1.92 -2.06 -32.78
CA LYS A 264 3.26 -2.52 -32.36
C LYS A 264 3.62 -1.91 -31.02
N LEU A 265 3.89 -2.77 -30.04
CA LEU A 265 4.68 -2.35 -28.88
C LEU A 265 6.10 -1.98 -29.32
N PRO A 266 6.67 -0.89 -28.78
CA PRO A 266 8.07 -0.61 -29.00
C PRO A 266 8.92 -1.76 -28.46
N ASN A 267 10.04 -2.07 -29.14
CA ASN A 267 11.01 -3.01 -28.58
C ASN A 267 11.88 -2.30 -27.53
N SER A 268 11.28 -1.99 -26.38
CA SER A 268 11.95 -1.26 -25.30
C SER A 268 12.94 -2.14 -24.56
N THR A 269 14.03 -1.54 -24.08
CA THR A 269 14.90 -2.18 -23.10
C THR A 269 14.15 -2.38 -21.78
N HIS A 270 14.44 -3.49 -21.08
CA HIS A 270 13.90 -3.72 -19.75
C HIS A 270 14.27 -2.57 -18.82
N ARG A 271 13.26 -1.95 -18.18
CA ARG A 271 13.44 -0.91 -17.17
C ARG A 271 12.83 -1.39 -15.85
N PHE A 272 13.56 -1.16 -14.77
CA PHE A 272 13.04 -1.37 -13.43
C PHE A 272 12.36 -0.09 -12.93
N TYR A 273 11.11 -0.19 -12.48
CA TYR A 273 10.30 0.93 -12.01
C TYR A 273 10.19 0.91 -10.48
N GLU A 274 10.57 2.03 -9.87
CA GLU A 274 10.51 2.24 -8.43
C GLU A 274 9.17 2.89 -8.06
N LEU A 275 8.14 2.05 -7.88
CA LEU A 275 6.78 2.49 -7.59
C LEU A 275 6.39 2.33 -6.11
N PRO A 276 5.53 3.21 -5.57
CA PRO A 276 4.92 3.04 -4.25
C PRO A 276 4.06 1.76 -4.15
N LEU A 277 3.98 1.15 -2.95
CA LEU A 277 3.18 -0.06 -2.69
C LEU A 277 1.70 0.06 -3.10
N ASP A 278 1.13 1.27 -3.11
CA ASP A 278 -0.26 1.50 -3.47
C ASP A 278 -0.51 1.21 -4.97
N TYR A 279 0.54 1.12 -5.82
CA TYR A 279 0.42 0.62 -7.21
C TYR A 279 0.16 -0.89 -7.28
N GLN A 280 0.42 -1.63 -6.21
CA GLN A 280 0.39 -3.09 -6.25
C GLN A 280 -0.98 -3.68 -6.62
N PRO A 281 -2.14 -3.20 -6.10
CA PRO A 281 -3.45 -3.69 -6.51
C PRO A 281 -3.71 -3.48 -8.00
N ILE A 282 -3.42 -2.28 -8.53
CA ILE A 282 -3.66 -1.97 -9.93
C ILE A 282 -2.73 -2.79 -10.84
N LEU A 283 -1.45 -2.89 -10.53
CA LEU A 283 -0.49 -3.69 -11.32
C LEU A 283 -0.82 -5.19 -11.31
N TYR A 284 -1.28 -5.74 -10.18
CA TYR A 284 -1.80 -7.11 -10.14
C TYR A 284 -3.03 -7.27 -11.03
N LEU A 285 -3.99 -6.34 -10.99
CA LEU A 285 -5.18 -6.39 -11.84
C LEU A 285 -4.82 -6.34 -13.33
N LEU A 286 -3.99 -5.38 -13.73
CA LEU A 286 -3.59 -5.17 -15.13
C LEU A 286 -2.87 -6.39 -15.68
N MET A 287 -1.92 -6.94 -14.93
CA MET A 287 -1.22 -8.15 -15.33
C MET A 287 -2.13 -9.38 -15.30
N HIS A 288 -3.07 -9.49 -14.35
CA HIS A 288 -4.05 -10.58 -14.32
C HIS A 288 -4.93 -10.54 -15.57
N ALA A 289 -5.38 -9.34 -15.95
CA ALA A 289 -6.21 -9.13 -17.12
C ALA A 289 -5.45 -9.51 -18.38
N THR A 290 -4.20 -9.04 -18.53
CA THR A 290 -3.31 -9.45 -19.63
C THR A 290 -3.12 -10.96 -19.68
N TYR A 291 -2.86 -11.61 -18.55
CA TYR A 291 -2.80 -13.06 -18.45
C TYR A 291 -4.10 -13.71 -18.94
N LYS A 292 -5.26 -13.31 -18.42
CA LYS A 292 -6.55 -13.94 -18.77
C LYS A 292 -6.89 -13.80 -20.26
N LEU A 293 -6.63 -12.64 -20.85
CA LEU A 293 -6.85 -12.38 -22.27
C LEU A 293 -5.89 -13.20 -23.14
N ASN A 294 -4.61 -13.29 -22.74
CA ASN A 294 -3.57 -13.94 -23.53
C ASN A 294 -3.45 -15.47 -23.29
N TYR A 295 -3.95 -15.97 -22.15
CA TYR A 295 -3.78 -17.37 -21.73
C TYR A 295 -4.43 -18.36 -22.69
N THR A 296 -5.58 -18.00 -23.28
CA THR A 296 -6.28 -18.83 -24.26
C THR A 296 -5.39 -19.17 -25.47
N TYR A 297 -4.44 -18.29 -25.81
CA TYR A 297 -3.58 -18.40 -27.00
C TYR A 297 -2.18 -18.92 -26.72
N THR A 298 -1.63 -18.62 -25.54
CA THR A 298 -0.24 -18.93 -25.19
C THR A 298 -0.11 -20.11 -24.24
N ARG A 299 -1.12 -20.37 -23.40
CA ARG A 299 -1.09 -21.35 -22.30
C ARG A 299 0.08 -21.17 -21.33
N LEU A 300 0.74 -20.00 -21.33
CA LEU A 300 1.82 -19.69 -20.39
C LEU A 300 1.25 -19.60 -18.97
N PRO A 301 1.89 -20.21 -17.96
CA PRO A 301 1.37 -20.19 -16.60
C PRO A 301 1.46 -18.79 -16.00
N LEU A 302 0.57 -18.49 -15.03
CA LEU A 302 0.53 -17.21 -14.32
C LEU A 302 1.85 -16.88 -13.60
N GLU A 303 2.67 -17.90 -13.30
CA GLU A 303 3.99 -17.73 -12.73
C GLU A 303 4.93 -16.92 -13.63
N GLU A 304 4.87 -17.08 -14.96
CA GLU A 304 5.70 -16.29 -15.89
C GLU A 304 5.33 -14.81 -15.86
N TYR A 305 4.04 -14.51 -15.75
CA TYR A 305 3.54 -13.15 -15.56
C TYR A 305 3.95 -12.58 -14.20
N SER A 306 4.02 -13.43 -13.17
CA SER A 306 4.51 -13.06 -11.84
C SER A 306 6.00 -12.74 -11.86
N LYS A 307 6.81 -13.55 -12.57
CA LYS A 307 8.25 -13.30 -12.79
C LYS A 307 8.46 -11.96 -13.49
N CYS A 308 7.67 -11.70 -14.53
CA CYS A 308 7.74 -10.46 -15.28
C CYS A 308 7.37 -9.24 -14.42
N LEU A 309 6.25 -9.28 -13.67
CA LEU A 309 5.91 -8.22 -12.71
C LEU A 309 7.01 -7.98 -11.70
N LYS A 310 7.52 -9.05 -11.08
CA LYS A 310 8.55 -8.96 -10.04
C LYS A 310 9.86 -8.38 -10.57
N ALA A 311 10.24 -8.74 -11.79
CA ALA A 311 11.43 -8.20 -12.43
C ALA A 311 11.27 -6.74 -12.91
N THR A 312 10.04 -6.23 -13.02
CA THR A 312 9.76 -4.90 -13.58
C THR A 312 9.46 -3.85 -12.51
N PHE A 313 8.82 -4.22 -11.41
CA PHE A 313 8.33 -3.26 -10.41
C PHE A 313 8.81 -3.56 -8.99
N SER A 314 9.33 -2.54 -8.32
CA SER A 314 9.81 -2.59 -6.93
C SER A 314 8.76 -3.05 -5.92
N VAL A 315 7.47 -2.82 -6.19
CA VAL A 315 6.36 -3.19 -5.29
C VAL A 315 6.25 -4.69 -5.01
N TYR A 316 7.01 -5.53 -5.74
CA TYR A 316 7.04 -6.97 -5.58
C TYR A 316 8.37 -7.51 -5.04
N ASP A 317 9.37 -6.67 -4.77
CA ASP A 317 10.72 -7.11 -4.35
C ASP A 317 10.68 -8.02 -3.12
N ALA A 318 9.87 -7.67 -2.12
CA ALA A 318 9.71 -8.43 -0.87
C ALA A 318 8.74 -9.63 -0.94
N ILE A 319 8.05 -9.84 -2.07
CA ILE A 319 7.08 -10.94 -2.20
C ILE A 319 7.76 -12.13 -2.86
N GLU A 320 7.81 -13.28 -2.18
CA GLU A 320 8.29 -14.50 -2.81
C GLU A 320 7.39 -14.90 -3.99
N LEU A 321 8.01 -15.40 -5.06
CA LEU A 321 7.33 -15.63 -6.34
C LEU A 321 6.16 -16.62 -6.22
N ASN A 322 6.28 -17.62 -5.35
CA ASN A 322 5.24 -18.61 -5.01
C ASN A 322 3.95 -17.97 -4.45
N TYR A 323 4.04 -16.82 -3.77
CA TYR A 323 2.88 -16.14 -3.18
C TYR A 323 2.20 -15.16 -4.14
N MET A 324 2.86 -14.75 -5.23
CA MET A 324 2.33 -13.76 -6.17
C MET A 324 1.03 -14.23 -6.86
N PRO A 325 0.93 -15.45 -7.43
CA PRO A 325 -0.29 -15.92 -8.11
C PRO A 325 -1.56 -15.79 -7.27
N GLY A 326 -1.48 -16.09 -5.96
CA GLY A 326 -2.62 -15.98 -5.04
C GLY A 326 -3.09 -14.54 -4.78
N ASN A 327 -2.24 -13.55 -5.01
CA ASN A 327 -2.56 -12.13 -4.79
C ASN A 327 -3.29 -11.48 -5.96
N PHE A 328 -3.18 -12.01 -7.19
CA PHE A 328 -3.87 -11.47 -8.37
C PHE A 328 -5.40 -11.42 -8.17
N THR A 329 -5.99 -12.46 -7.56
CA THR A 329 -7.43 -12.51 -7.27
C THR A 329 -7.79 -11.76 -5.98
N LYS A 330 -6.93 -11.80 -4.95
CA LYS A 330 -7.21 -11.12 -3.66
C LYS A 330 -7.26 -9.60 -3.80
N LYS A 331 -6.39 -9.02 -4.64
CA LYS A 331 -6.30 -7.56 -4.81
C LYS A 331 -7.20 -7.00 -5.92
N GLN A 332 -7.83 -7.88 -6.69
CA GLN A 332 -8.73 -7.51 -7.79
C GLN A 332 -9.90 -6.61 -7.35
N PRO A 333 -10.66 -6.88 -6.27
CA PRO A 333 -11.80 -6.04 -5.91
C PRO A 333 -11.39 -4.60 -5.56
N VAL A 334 -10.27 -4.45 -4.84
CA VAL A 334 -9.70 -3.14 -4.46
C VAL A 334 -9.32 -2.34 -5.71
N ALA A 335 -8.64 -2.98 -6.67
CA ALA A 335 -8.23 -2.32 -7.90
C ALA A 335 -9.42 -1.92 -8.78
N ILE A 336 -10.46 -2.77 -8.88
CA ILE A 336 -11.68 -2.45 -9.65
C ILE A 336 -12.43 -1.29 -9.00
N ALA A 337 -12.55 -1.26 -7.66
CA ALA A 337 -13.17 -0.15 -6.94
C ALA A 337 -12.43 1.17 -7.20
N ALA A 338 -11.10 1.15 -7.13
CA ALA A 338 -10.27 2.31 -7.41
C ALA A 338 -10.44 2.86 -8.84
N ILE A 339 -10.55 1.98 -9.85
CA ILE A 339 -10.81 2.41 -11.24
C ILE A 339 -12.22 3.03 -11.36
N LYS A 340 -13.21 2.50 -10.63
CA LYS A 340 -14.60 3.02 -10.66
C LYS A 340 -14.73 4.43 -10.09
N GLU A 341 -13.83 4.86 -9.21
CA GLU A 341 -13.81 6.25 -8.71
C GLU A 341 -13.46 7.27 -9.79
N LEU A 342 -12.86 6.84 -10.90
CA LEU A 342 -12.43 7.71 -12.01
C LEU A 342 -13.57 7.93 -13.01
N GLU A 343 -14.73 8.42 -12.54
CA GLU A 343 -15.99 8.50 -13.30
C GLU A 343 -15.87 9.25 -14.65
N ASN A 344 -14.99 10.26 -14.73
CA ASN A 344 -14.81 11.08 -15.93
C ASN A 344 -13.59 10.68 -16.78
N SER A 345 -12.91 9.57 -16.45
CA SER A 345 -11.73 9.12 -17.18
C SER A 345 -12.13 8.24 -18.37
N PRO A 346 -11.77 8.63 -19.62
CA PRO A 346 -11.96 7.76 -20.77
C PRO A 346 -11.13 6.48 -20.66
N TYR A 347 -9.94 6.53 -20.05
CA TYR A 347 -9.09 5.36 -19.82
C TYR A 347 -9.70 4.38 -18.82
N ALA A 348 -10.28 4.89 -17.72
CA ALA A 348 -10.98 4.06 -16.74
C ALA A 348 -12.22 3.38 -17.36
N LYS A 349 -13.01 4.13 -18.14
CA LYS A 349 -14.17 3.59 -18.85
C LYS A 349 -13.77 2.46 -19.82
N ASN A 350 -12.76 2.70 -20.66
CA ASN A 350 -12.27 1.70 -21.61
C ASN A 350 -11.72 0.46 -20.87
N THR A 351 -10.99 0.68 -19.78
CA THR A 351 -10.48 -0.40 -18.94
C THR A 351 -11.62 -1.23 -18.37
N LEU A 352 -12.63 -0.63 -17.73
CA LEU A 352 -13.78 -1.36 -17.18
C LEU A 352 -14.56 -2.12 -18.25
N GLN A 353 -14.71 -1.55 -19.45
CA GLN A 353 -15.34 -2.23 -20.59
C GLN A 353 -14.58 -3.46 -21.08
N ILE A 354 -13.24 -3.43 -21.05
CA ILE A 354 -12.43 -4.59 -21.44
C ILE A 354 -12.43 -5.62 -20.30
N LEU A 355 -12.28 -5.17 -19.06
CA LEU A 355 -12.30 -6.04 -17.88
C LEU A 355 -13.63 -6.78 -17.71
N SER A 356 -14.77 -6.18 -18.08
CA SER A 356 -16.08 -6.84 -18.01
C SER A 356 -16.24 -8.03 -18.98
N LYS A 357 -15.40 -8.12 -20.02
CA LYS A 357 -15.35 -9.26 -20.94
C LYS A 357 -14.62 -10.47 -20.34
N ILE A 358 -13.85 -10.28 -19.25
CA ILE A 358 -13.06 -11.35 -18.64
C ILE A 358 -13.95 -12.18 -17.72
N PRO A 359 -14.07 -13.51 -17.95
CA PRO A 359 -14.86 -14.37 -17.07
C PRO A 359 -14.39 -14.28 -15.61
N ASN A 360 -15.34 -14.24 -14.69
CA ASN A 360 -15.18 -14.08 -13.23
C ASN A 360 -14.93 -12.65 -12.74
N TYR A 361 -14.81 -11.66 -13.63
CA TYR A 361 -14.73 -10.26 -13.23
C TYR A 361 -16.17 -9.76 -13.10
N ARG A 362 -16.69 -9.65 -11.87
CA ARG A 362 -18.05 -9.14 -11.61
C ARG A 362 -18.08 -7.62 -11.76
N ILE A 363 -18.02 -7.13 -12.98
CA ILE A 363 -18.00 -5.71 -13.32
C ILE A 363 -19.27 -5.36 -14.08
N THR A 364 -20.18 -4.65 -13.41
CA THR A 364 -21.24 -3.88 -14.07
C THR A 364 -20.62 -2.56 -14.52
N VAL A 365 -20.66 -2.31 -15.83
CA VAL A 365 -20.14 -1.08 -16.48
C VAL A 365 -21.24 -0.06 -16.61
#